data_AF-A0D3U0-F1
#
_entry.id   AF-A0D3U0-F1
#
_cell.length_a   1.000
_cell.length_b   1.000
_cell.length_c   1.000
_cell.angle_alpha   90.00
_cell.angle_beta   90.00
_cell.angle_gamma   90.00
#
_symmetry.space_group_name_H-M   'P 1'
#
loop_
_entity.id
_entity.type
_entity.pdbx_description
1 polymer ?
#
loop_
_entity_poly.entity_id
_entity_poly.type
_entity_poly.pdbx_seq_one_letter_code
_entity_poly.pdbx_strand_id
1 'polypeptide(L)'
;MQFLVKSSGRVGFFGFATATATHKDIAGKNFLKFQSKYAEYVTQFNQKLEAIEKENKAPNVAPQGKAFEHPYNNPHNPVNMSGIKSSELFYNFIGPEQVSPHYENFLVARKYLLLTYGGLIVIGFAAGTTNLHWIAKSSFLPFLFWMQIMYFYLEGHSTEEQLEMNVSNWINIITRICNSKLEHSLKQPKDKLNMGNYTRNFKDVKAELINTFLMNEQLNLQRHVAERSQNILKSVQQAEQINQNRLLQEIIEAAQKSLETNLKSNLPEIQKALFKSALKGLAQGKMTYESDPLIEMILKTIKEHVSKIQNLSPAEQKKLISLSKDQLAAIQANDKKAKEDFLRAEPKIDQTLKNYENVKRQMASWGQ
;
A
#
# COMPACT_ATOMS: atom_id res chain seq x y z
N MET A 1 34.03 38.98 -42.36
CA MET A 1 33.91 37.64 -41.77
C MET A 1 34.77 37.58 -40.51
N GLN A 2 34.17 37.11 -39.42
CA GLN A 2 34.76 36.63 -38.16
C GLN A 2 35.55 37.63 -37.29
N PHE A 3 34.81 38.17 -36.32
CA PHE A 3 35.26 38.53 -34.97
C PHE A 3 35.87 37.33 -34.25
N LEU A 4 36.90 37.55 -33.43
CA LEU A 4 37.13 36.80 -32.18
C LEU A 4 37.96 37.65 -31.22
N VAL A 5 37.27 38.30 -30.28
CA VAL A 5 37.82 38.89 -29.06
C VAL A 5 37.88 37.79 -28.00
N LYS A 6 39.07 37.51 -27.49
CA LYS A 6 39.30 36.58 -26.37
C LYS A 6 38.94 37.30 -25.06
N SER A 7 37.79 36.99 -24.48
CA SER A 7 37.45 37.35 -23.10
C SER A 7 37.64 36.12 -22.21
N SER A 8 38.51 36.22 -21.20
CA SER A 8 38.71 35.20 -20.18
C SER A 8 37.94 35.60 -18.92
N GLY A 9 36.65 35.22 -18.88
CA GLY A 9 35.82 35.28 -17.69
C GLY A 9 36.06 34.06 -16.79
N ARG A 10 36.59 34.28 -15.59
CA ARG A 10 36.51 33.32 -14.48
C ARG A 10 35.12 33.43 -13.85
N VAL A 11 34.22 32.53 -14.23
CA VAL A 11 32.97 32.29 -13.51
C VAL A 11 33.32 31.33 -12.35
N GLY A 12 33.29 31.86 -11.13
CA GLY A 12 33.43 31.07 -9.92
C GLY A 12 32.26 30.11 -9.78
N PHE A 13 32.55 28.83 -9.98
CA PHE A 13 31.73 27.68 -9.67
C PHE A 13 31.45 27.65 -8.14
N PHE A 14 30.30 28.19 -7.70
CA PHE A 14 29.79 27.88 -6.36
C PHE A 14 29.15 26.49 -6.42
N GLY A 15 29.97 25.48 -6.10
CA GLY A 15 29.60 24.08 -6.09
C GLY A 15 28.49 23.78 -5.08
N PHE A 16 27.45 23.14 -5.60
CA PHE A 16 26.48 22.31 -4.90
C PHE A 16 27.20 21.26 -4.03
N ALA A 17 27.55 21.60 -2.78
CA ALA A 17 28.15 20.66 -1.83
C ALA A 17 27.32 20.45 -0.55
N THR A 18 26.12 21.04 -0.45
CA THR A 18 25.28 20.96 0.77
C THR A 18 24.11 19.97 0.67
N ALA A 19 23.85 19.38 -0.50
CA ALA A 19 22.75 18.42 -0.66
C ALA A 19 23.10 16.98 -0.25
N THR A 20 24.38 16.60 -0.18
CA THR A 20 24.80 15.22 0.15
C THR A 20 25.06 15.00 1.65
N ALA A 21 25.37 16.06 2.40
CA ALA A 21 25.61 15.98 3.85
C ALA A 21 24.31 15.79 4.65
N THR A 22 23.21 16.41 4.22
CA THR A 22 21.90 16.32 4.89
C THR A 22 21.26 14.93 4.75
N HIS A 23 21.44 14.25 3.62
CA HIS A 23 20.93 12.89 3.42
C HIS A 23 21.60 11.84 4.34
N LYS A 24 22.91 11.96 4.59
CA LYS A 24 23.64 11.05 5.51
C LYS A 24 23.21 11.23 6.98
N ASP A 25 23.02 12.48 7.40
CA ASP A 25 22.67 12.80 8.79
C ASP A 25 21.20 12.43 9.11
N ILE A 26 20.32 12.49 8.11
CA ILE A 26 18.91 12.06 8.22
C ILE A 26 18.79 10.53 8.19
N ALA A 27 19.56 9.85 7.33
CA ALA A 27 19.62 8.39 7.30
C ALA A 27 20.12 7.82 8.64
N GLY A 28 21.11 8.45 9.27
CA GLY A 28 21.60 8.08 10.60
C GLY A 28 20.53 8.22 11.70
N LYS A 29 19.75 9.31 11.69
CA LYS A 29 18.65 9.50 12.66
C LYS A 29 17.50 8.52 12.46
N ASN A 30 17.19 8.17 11.21
CA ASN A 30 16.19 7.13 10.91
C ASN A 30 16.68 5.73 11.33
N PHE A 31 17.97 5.44 11.18
CA PHE A 31 18.57 4.19 11.64
C PHE A 31 18.53 4.05 13.17
N LEU A 32 18.81 5.12 13.91
CA LEU A 32 18.71 5.12 15.38
C LEU A 32 17.26 4.90 15.87
N LYS A 33 16.27 5.50 15.19
CA LYS A 33 14.84 5.24 15.47
C LYS A 33 14.41 3.82 15.11
N PHE A 34 15.05 3.19 14.14
CA PHE A 34 14.82 1.77 13.81
C PHE A 34 15.42 0.86 14.88
N GLN A 35 16.65 1.12 15.31
CA GLN A 35 17.29 0.37 16.42
C GLN A 35 16.48 0.44 17.71
N SER A 36 15.94 1.62 18.07
CA SER A 36 15.14 1.74 19.30
C SER A 36 13.88 0.89 19.25
N LYS A 37 13.20 0.82 18.10
CA LYS A 37 12.03 -0.06 17.91
C LYS A 37 12.39 -1.53 17.90
N TYR A 38 13.53 -1.89 17.32
CA TYR A 38 14.00 -3.27 17.38
C TYR A 38 14.26 -3.72 18.82
N ALA A 39 14.84 -2.85 19.66
CA ALA A 39 15.01 -3.13 21.09
C ALA A 39 13.67 -3.30 21.84
N GLU A 40 12.63 -2.53 21.48
CA GLU A 40 11.27 -2.70 22.01
C GLU A 40 10.65 -4.05 21.60
N TYR A 41 10.88 -4.52 20.37
CA TYR A 41 10.42 -5.85 19.95
C TYR A 41 11.11 -6.98 20.72
N VAL A 42 12.43 -6.85 20.96
CA VAL A 42 13.19 -7.84 21.74
C VAL A 42 12.69 -7.92 23.18
N THR A 43 12.36 -6.78 23.80
CA THR A 43 11.80 -6.77 25.17
C THR A 43 10.40 -7.40 25.24
N GLN A 44 9.53 -7.14 24.25
CA GLN A 44 8.22 -7.81 24.16
C GLN A 44 8.35 -9.32 23.93
N PHE A 45 9.35 -9.76 23.17
CA PHE A 45 9.64 -11.18 22.97
C PHE A 45 10.09 -11.85 24.28
N ASN A 46 10.98 -11.20 25.04
CA ASN A 46 11.42 -11.72 26.34
C ASN A 46 10.27 -11.84 27.35
N GLN A 47 9.32 -10.89 27.36
CA GLN A 47 8.11 -10.99 28.20
C GLN A 47 7.23 -12.20 27.83
N LYS A 48 7.15 -12.56 26.54
CA LYS A 48 6.44 -13.78 26.11
C LYS A 48 7.16 -15.04 26.59
N LEU A 49 8.50 -15.06 26.55
CA LEU A 49 9.29 -16.18 27.09
C LEU A 49 9.06 -16.35 28.58
N GLU A 50 9.05 -15.26 29.36
CA GLU A 50 8.74 -15.32 30.80
C GLU A 50 7.33 -15.86 31.10
N ALA A 51 6.34 -15.53 30.26
CA ALA A 51 4.99 -16.07 30.39
C ALA A 51 4.95 -17.59 30.12
N ILE A 52 5.64 -18.05 29.09
CA ILE A 52 5.79 -19.48 28.77
C ILE A 52 6.52 -20.21 29.90
N GLU A 53 7.57 -19.63 30.48
CA GLU A 53 8.27 -20.20 31.62
C GLU A 53 7.38 -20.33 32.85
N LYS A 54 6.46 -19.38 33.08
CA LYS A 54 5.48 -19.44 34.18
C LYS A 54 4.44 -20.53 33.93
N GLU A 55 3.94 -20.67 32.71
CA GLU A 55 3.01 -21.76 32.34
C GLU A 55 3.68 -23.13 32.47
N ASN A 56 4.94 -23.26 32.05
CA ASN A 56 5.71 -24.50 32.18
C ASN A 56 6.01 -24.88 33.64
N LYS A 57 6.00 -23.91 34.56
CA LYS A 57 6.17 -24.13 36.00
C LYS A 57 4.85 -24.44 36.72
N ALA A 58 3.71 -24.47 36.01
CA ALA A 58 2.44 -24.82 36.61
C ALA A 58 2.48 -26.29 37.11
N PRO A 59 2.19 -26.55 38.40
CA PRO A 59 2.22 -27.91 38.93
C PRO A 59 1.10 -28.72 38.30
N ASN A 60 1.46 -29.85 37.67
CA ASN A 60 0.47 -30.80 37.16
C ASN A 60 -0.21 -31.48 38.37
N VAL A 61 -1.52 -31.35 38.48
CA VAL A 61 -2.28 -32.03 39.54
C VAL A 61 -2.28 -33.52 39.23
N ALA A 62 -1.79 -34.33 40.16
CA ALA A 62 -1.77 -35.78 39.97
C ALA A 62 -3.22 -36.28 39.72
N PRO A 63 -3.49 -36.92 38.57
CA PRO A 63 -4.81 -37.48 38.30
C PRO A 63 -5.09 -38.60 39.30
N GLN A 64 -6.37 -38.94 39.47
CA GLN A 64 -6.77 -40.09 40.28
C GLN A 64 -6.09 -41.37 39.73
N GLY A 65 -5.58 -42.20 40.63
CA GLY A 65 -4.65 -43.29 40.27
C GLY A 65 -5.19 -44.34 39.30
N LYS A 66 -6.49 -44.66 39.37
CA LYS A 66 -7.18 -45.53 38.39
C LYS A 66 -8.70 -45.44 38.55
N ALA A 67 -9.39 -45.49 37.42
CA ALA A 67 -10.85 -45.69 37.39
C ALA A 67 -11.19 -47.15 37.75
N PHE A 68 -12.46 -47.40 38.04
CA PHE A 68 -12.96 -48.76 38.29
C PHE A 68 -12.80 -49.66 37.05
N GLU A 69 -12.24 -50.85 37.24
CA GLU A 69 -12.06 -51.85 36.20
C GLU A 69 -13.06 -53.01 36.44
N HIS A 70 -13.95 -53.24 35.48
CA HIS A 70 -15.00 -54.24 35.63
C HIS A 70 -14.44 -55.66 35.38
N PRO A 71 -14.48 -56.57 36.38
CA PRO A 71 -13.73 -57.82 36.35
C PRO A 71 -14.17 -58.82 35.27
N TYR A 72 -15.41 -58.71 34.80
CA TYR A 72 -15.97 -59.59 33.77
C TYR A 72 -16.08 -58.95 32.40
N ASN A 73 -15.72 -57.67 32.25
CA ASN A 73 -15.85 -56.98 30.97
C ASN A 73 -14.48 -56.81 30.34
N ASN A 74 -14.26 -57.48 29.21
CA ASN A 74 -13.07 -57.28 28.41
C ASN A 74 -13.45 -56.94 26.96
N PRO A 75 -12.57 -56.27 26.19
CA PRO A 75 -12.91 -55.84 24.83
C PRO A 75 -13.17 -56.98 23.84
N HIS A 76 -12.61 -58.16 24.07
CA HIS A 76 -12.77 -59.31 23.19
C HIS A 76 -14.09 -60.06 23.46
N ASN A 77 -14.49 -60.12 24.71
CA ASN A 77 -15.67 -60.77 25.26
C ASN A 77 -16.44 -59.74 26.10
N PRO A 78 -17.14 -58.79 25.45
CA PRO A 78 -17.92 -57.80 26.17
C PRO A 78 -19.06 -58.49 26.92
N VAL A 79 -19.36 -58.02 28.15
CA VAL A 79 -20.48 -58.56 28.95
C VAL A 79 -21.82 -58.29 28.24
N ASN A 80 -21.93 -57.13 27.59
CA ASN A 80 -23.15 -56.72 26.90
C ASN A 80 -23.07 -57.08 25.41
N MET A 81 -24.12 -57.72 24.91
CA MET A 81 -24.27 -58.02 23.49
C MET A 81 -24.70 -56.77 22.73
N SER A 82 -24.07 -56.53 21.58
CA SER A 82 -24.44 -55.45 20.65
C SER A 82 -24.13 -55.87 19.22
N GLY A 83 -24.89 -55.31 18.26
CA GLY A 83 -24.61 -55.52 16.83
C GLY A 83 -23.21 -55.07 16.41
N ILE A 84 -22.59 -54.14 17.16
CA ILE A 84 -21.22 -53.67 16.92
C ILE A 84 -20.21 -54.81 17.06
N LYS A 85 -20.31 -55.63 18.12
CA LYS A 85 -19.37 -56.73 18.34
C LYS A 85 -19.54 -57.83 17.29
N SER A 86 -20.79 -58.13 16.91
CA SER A 86 -21.09 -59.07 15.83
C SER A 86 -20.52 -58.59 14.50
N SER A 87 -20.66 -57.29 14.18
CA SER A 87 -20.08 -56.70 12.98
C SER A 87 -18.55 -56.73 13.01
N GLU A 88 -17.92 -56.41 14.13
CA GLU A 88 -16.45 -56.51 14.29
C GLU A 88 -15.97 -57.94 14.00
N LEU A 89 -16.60 -58.95 14.61
CA LEU A 89 -16.26 -60.36 14.38
C LEU A 89 -16.53 -60.78 12.93
N PHE A 90 -17.62 -60.28 12.32
CA PHE A 90 -17.94 -60.54 10.92
C PHE A 90 -16.89 -59.94 9.98
N TYR A 91 -16.48 -58.68 10.17
CA TYR A 91 -15.43 -58.05 9.37
C TYR A 91 -14.05 -58.69 9.59
N ASN A 92 -13.75 -59.15 10.79
CA ASN A 92 -12.54 -59.93 11.06
C ASN A 92 -12.57 -61.30 10.33
N PHE A 93 -13.75 -61.88 10.15
CA PHE A 93 -13.93 -63.13 9.42
C PHE A 93 -13.81 -62.96 7.90
N ILE A 94 -14.52 -61.99 7.29
CA ILE A 94 -14.44 -61.75 5.84
C ILE A 94 -13.12 -61.07 5.42
N GLY A 95 -12.42 -60.46 6.37
CA GLY A 95 -11.21 -59.70 6.14
C GLY A 95 -11.48 -58.24 5.70
N PRO A 96 -10.42 -57.45 5.51
CA PRO A 96 -10.54 -56.08 5.02
C PRO A 96 -11.07 -56.04 3.57
N GLU A 97 -11.54 -54.87 3.15
CA GLU A 97 -11.96 -54.63 1.76
C GLU A 97 -10.84 -55.02 0.78
N GLN A 98 -11.19 -55.87 -0.19
CA GLN A 98 -10.27 -56.34 -1.22
C GLN A 98 -10.09 -55.27 -2.31
N VAL A 99 -9.36 -54.20 -1.96
CA VAL A 99 -9.09 -53.08 -2.87
C VAL A 99 -8.19 -53.53 -4.01
N SER A 100 -8.68 -53.42 -5.25
CA SER A 100 -7.86 -53.66 -6.44
C SER A 100 -7.01 -52.42 -6.75
N PRO A 101 -5.67 -52.55 -6.86
CA PRO A 101 -4.81 -51.45 -7.27
C PRO A 101 -4.77 -51.22 -8.80
N HIS A 102 -5.46 -52.07 -9.58
CA HIS A 102 -5.42 -52.02 -11.04
C HIS A 102 -6.39 -50.97 -11.60
N TYR A 103 -6.03 -50.39 -12.75
CA TYR A 103 -6.85 -49.39 -13.44
C TYR A 103 -8.14 -49.93 -14.05
N GLU A 104 -8.24 -51.25 -14.23
CA GLU A 104 -9.39 -51.92 -14.83
C GLU A 104 -9.91 -53.07 -13.94
N ASN A 105 -11.21 -53.36 -14.07
CA ASN A 105 -11.85 -54.46 -13.36
C ASN A 105 -11.33 -55.82 -13.90
N PHE A 106 -11.01 -56.75 -13.01
CA PHE A 106 -10.55 -58.10 -13.34
C PHE A 106 -11.44 -58.83 -14.34
N LEU A 107 -12.76 -58.71 -14.21
CA LEU A 107 -13.73 -59.35 -15.13
C LEU A 107 -13.58 -58.85 -16.57
N VAL A 108 -13.34 -57.54 -16.74
CA VAL A 108 -13.18 -56.92 -18.06
C VAL A 108 -11.82 -57.31 -18.65
N ALA A 109 -10.77 -57.20 -17.83
CA ALA A 109 -9.38 -57.49 -18.21
C ALA A 109 -9.15 -58.94 -18.63
N ARG A 110 -9.96 -59.87 -18.13
CA ARG A 110 -9.79 -61.32 -18.34
C ARG A 110 -11.04 -62.00 -18.89
N LYS A 111 -11.96 -61.25 -19.53
CA LYS A 111 -13.24 -61.77 -20.02
C LYS A 111 -13.12 -63.05 -20.86
N TYR A 112 -12.13 -63.13 -21.76
CA TYR A 112 -11.94 -64.31 -22.61
C TYR A 112 -11.39 -65.50 -21.84
N LEU A 113 -10.45 -65.26 -20.90
CA LEU A 113 -9.92 -66.31 -20.04
C LEU A 113 -11.00 -66.88 -19.12
N LEU A 114 -11.82 -66.00 -18.54
CA LEU A 114 -12.96 -66.40 -17.71
C LEU A 114 -14.02 -67.14 -18.52
N LEU A 115 -14.29 -66.71 -19.76
CA LEU A 115 -15.17 -67.44 -20.68
C LEU A 115 -14.61 -68.83 -21.01
N THR A 116 -13.29 -68.95 -21.22
CA THR A 116 -12.64 -70.23 -21.45
C THR A 116 -12.80 -71.15 -20.24
N TYR A 117 -12.48 -70.69 -19.02
CA TYR A 117 -12.65 -71.51 -17.82
C TYR A 117 -14.11 -71.82 -17.52
N GLY A 118 -15.02 -70.86 -17.64
CA GLY A 118 -16.46 -71.08 -17.48
C GLY A 118 -16.99 -72.10 -18.49
N GLY A 119 -16.58 -71.97 -19.75
CA GLY A 119 -16.91 -72.94 -20.80
C GLY A 119 -16.34 -74.33 -20.52
N LEU A 120 -15.09 -74.43 -20.05
CA LEU A 120 -14.47 -75.70 -19.66
C LEU A 120 -15.23 -76.37 -18.51
N ILE A 121 -15.66 -75.62 -17.50
CA ILE A 121 -16.47 -76.14 -16.40
C ILE A 121 -17.82 -76.65 -16.93
N VAL A 122 -18.49 -75.90 -17.81
CA VAL A 122 -19.78 -76.30 -18.39
C VAL A 122 -19.63 -77.55 -19.27
N ILE A 123 -18.62 -77.61 -20.14
CA ILE A 123 -18.34 -78.80 -20.97
C ILE A 123 -17.97 -79.97 -20.08
N GLY A 124 -17.14 -79.77 -19.05
CA GLY A 124 -16.79 -80.80 -18.09
C GLY A 124 -18.01 -81.34 -17.35
N PHE A 125 -18.92 -80.47 -16.94
CA PHE A 125 -20.19 -80.86 -16.33
C PHE A 125 -21.09 -81.62 -17.30
N ALA A 126 -21.25 -81.15 -18.53
CA ALA A 126 -22.07 -81.81 -19.55
C ALA A 126 -21.50 -83.17 -19.97
N ALA A 127 -20.18 -83.27 -20.11
CA ALA A 127 -19.49 -84.52 -20.44
C ALA A 127 -19.51 -85.51 -19.25
N GLY A 128 -19.40 -85.01 -18.02
CA GLY A 128 -19.47 -85.84 -16.81
C GLY A 128 -20.89 -86.27 -16.44
N THR A 129 -21.92 -85.55 -16.92
CA THR A 129 -23.32 -85.83 -16.62
C THR A 129 -23.98 -86.56 -17.78
N THR A 130 -23.97 -87.89 -17.72
CA THR A 130 -24.44 -88.78 -18.79
C THR A 130 -25.92 -88.61 -19.17
N ASN A 131 -26.76 -88.12 -18.26
CA ASN A 131 -28.21 -87.98 -18.45
C ASN A 131 -28.70 -86.53 -18.33
N LEU A 132 -27.98 -85.57 -18.91
CA LEU A 132 -28.35 -84.15 -18.86
C LEU A 132 -29.78 -83.87 -19.38
N HIS A 133 -30.23 -84.62 -20.39
CA HIS A 133 -31.59 -84.53 -20.95
C HIS A 133 -32.68 -84.87 -19.93
N TRP A 134 -32.43 -85.87 -19.08
CA TRP A 134 -33.39 -86.25 -18.04
C TRP A 134 -33.49 -85.17 -16.97
N ILE A 135 -32.37 -84.55 -16.59
CA ILE A 135 -32.35 -83.42 -15.65
C ILE A 135 -33.17 -82.26 -16.21
N ALA A 136 -32.92 -81.87 -17.47
CA ALA A 136 -33.64 -80.78 -18.11
C ALA A 136 -35.17 -81.02 -18.15
N LYS A 137 -35.61 -82.24 -18.48
CA LYS A 137 -37.02 -82.60 -18.48
C LYS A 137 -37.63 -82.60 -17.08
N SER A 138 -36.92 -83.13 -16.08
CA SER A 138 -37.37 -83.16 -14.69
C SER A 138 -37.47 -81.77 -14.08
N SER A 139 -36.59 -80.85 -14.46
CA SER A 139 -36.59 -79.46 -13.97
C SER A 139 -37.65 -78.56 -14.62
N PHE A 140 -38.20 -78.94 -15.78
CA PHE A 140 -39.10 -78.08 -16.55
C PHE A 140 -40.40 -77.74 -15.80
N LEU A 141 -41.06 -78.74 -15.21
CA LEU A 141 -42.34 -78.53 -14.52
C LEU A 141 -42.19 -77.69 -13.23
N PRO A 142 -41.21 -77.96 -12.33
CA PRO A 142 -40.93 -77.08 -11.19
C PRO A 142 -40.58 -75.66 -11.62
N PHE A 143 -39.82 -75.49 -12.71
CA PHE A 143 -39.47 -74.17 -13.23
C PHE A 143 -40.73 -73.37 -13.61
N LEU A 144 -41.62 -73.94 -14.42
CA LEU A 144 -42.86 -73.27 -14.80
C LEU A 144 -43.76 -72.96 -13.61
N PHE A 145 -43.90 -73.92 -12.68
CA PHE A 145 -44.71 -73.75 -11.48
C PHE A 145 -44.23 -72.57 -10.62
N TRP A 146 -42.93 -72.53 -10.31
CA TRP A 146 -42.37 -71.46 -9.47
C TRP A 146 -42.37 -70.11 -10.18
N MET A 147 -42.04 -70.07 -11.46
CA MET A 147 -42.07 -68.82 -12.23
C MET A 147 -43.48 -68.22 -12.27
N GLN A 148 -44.51 -69.03 -12.49
CA GLN A 148 -45.89 -68.54 -12.55
C GLN A 148 -46.40 -68.04 -11.18
N ILE A 149 -46.05 -68.72 -10.09
CA ILE A 149 -46.48 -68.33 -8.74
C ILE A 149 -45.74 -67.07 -8.28
N MET A 150 -44.44 -66.98 -8.52
CA MET A 150 -43.60 -65.87 -8.06
C MET A 150 -43.67 -64.64 -8.96
N TYR A 151 -44.14 -64.77 -10.20
CA TYR A 151 -44.24 -63.65 -11.14
C TYR A 151 -44.94 -62.43 -10.53
N PHE A 152 -46.06 -62.63 -9.84
CA PHE A 152 -46.78 -61.52 -9.22
C PHE A 152 -45.97 -60.84 -8.11
N TYR A 153 -45.23 -61.59 -7.30
CA TYR A 153 -44.48 -61.03 -6.17
C TYR A 153 -43.15 -60.39 -6.58
N LEU A 154 -42.53 -60.87 -7.68
CA LEU A 154 -41.24 -60.36 -8.15
C LEU A 154 -41.38 -59.22 -9.16
N GLU A 155 -42.35 -59.28 -10.07
CA GLU A 155 -42.53 -58.30 -11.15
C GLU A 155 -43.92 -57.66 -11.15
N GLY A 156 -44.96 -58.43 -10.82
CA GLY A 156 -46.35 -57.96 -10.83
C GLY A 156 -46.72 -56.97 -9.72
N HIS A 157 -45.97 -56.91 -8.63
CA HIS A 157 -46.22 -56.08 -7.45
C HIS A 157 -44.93 -55.40 -6.97
N SER A 158 -44.53 -54.31 -7.63
CA SER A 158 -43.21 -53.69 -7.46
C SER A 158 -43.11 -52.56 -6.41
N THR A 159 -44.12 -52.37 -5.57
CA THR A 159 -44.26 -51.13 -4.79
C THR A 159 -43.59 -51.13 -3.42
N GLU A 160 -43.42 -52.29 -2.78
CA GLU A 160 -42.96 -52.36 -1.38
C GLU A 160 -41.43 -52.25 -1.24
N GLU A 161 -40.67 -52.96 -2.08
CA GLU A 161 -39.19 -52.91 -2.08
C GLU A 161 -38.65 -51.52 -2.48
N GLN A 162 -39.36 -50.83 -3.37
CA GLN A 162 -39.04 -49.45 -3.74
C GLN A 162 -39.16 -48.48 -2.56
N LEU A 163 -40.12 -48.71 -1.66
CA LEU A 163 -40.29 -47.88 -0.47
C LEU A 163 -39.10 -48.03 0.48
N GLU A 164 -38.64 -49.26 0.72
CA GLU A 164 -37.47 -49.52 1.58
C GLU A 164 -36.18 -48.91 1.01
N MET A 165 -35.94 -49.06 -0.29
CA MET A 165 -34.81 -48.41 -0.97
C MET A 165 -34.87 -46.89 -0.82
N ASN A 166 -36.05 -46.30 -0.96
CA ASN A 166 -36.25 -44.87 -0.79
C ASN A 166 -35.92 -44.43 0.64
N VAL A 167 -36.40 -45.16 1.66
CA VAL A 167 -36.09 -44.86 3.08
C VAL A 167 -34.58 -44.92 3.35
N SER A 168 -33.88 -45.94 2.84
CA SER A 168 -32.42 -46.05 2.99
C SER A 168 -31.68 -44.87 2.34
N ASN A 169 -32.12 -44.47 1.14
CA ASN A 169 -31.58 -43.27 0.47
C ASN A 169 -31.84 -41.99 1.28
N TRP A 170 -33.03 -41.85 1.86
CA TRP A 170 -33.36 -40.73 2.75
C TRP A 170 -32.46 -40.69 3.98
N ILE A 171 -32.18 -41.83 4.62
CA ILE A 171 -31.27 -41.91 5.78
C ILE A 171 -29.85 -41.45 5.39
N ASN A 172 -29.36 -41.85 4.22
CA ASN A 172 -28.06 -41.40 3.70
C ASN A 172 -28.02 -39.88 3.47
N ILE A 173 -29.10 -39.31 2.92
CA ILE A 173 -29.23 -37.86 2.71
C ILE A 173 -29.25 -37.14 4.06
N ILE A 174 -30.02 -37.62 5.04
CA ILE A 174 -30.11 -37.03 6.38
C ILE A 174 -28.73 -37.03 7.06
N THR A 175 -27.97 -38.12 6.94
CA THR A 175 -26.61 -38.20 7.50
C THR A 175 -25.69 -37.14 6.89
N ARG A 176 -25.79 -36.88 5.58
CA ARG A 176 -25.05 -35.80 4.91
C ARG A 176 -25.48 -34.41 5.39
N ILE A 177 -26.77 -34.20 5.66
CA ILE A 177 -27.29 -32.93 6.20
C ILE A 177 -26.80 -32.69 7.63
N CYS A 178 -26.69 -33.73 8.46
CA CYS A 178 -26.11 -33.57 9.80
C CYS A 178 -24.66 -33.07 9.76
N ASN A 179 -23.88 -33.53 8.78
CA ASN A 179 -22.51 -33.03 8.59
C ASN A 179 -22.48 -31.54 8.17
N SER A 180 -23.43 -31.07 7.35
CA SER A 180 -23.50 -29.64 6.99
C SER A 180 -23.98 -28.75 8.14
N LYS A 181 -24.82 -29.27 9.04
CA LYS A 181 -25.19 -28.56 10.29
C LYS A 181 -23.98 -28.32 11.19
N LEU A 182 -23.00 -29.24 11.20
CA LEU A 182 -21.75 -29.06 11.94
C LEU A 182 -20.94 -27.88 11.37
N GLU A 183 -20.83 -27.77 10.04
CA GLU A 183 -20.16 -26.64 9.40
C GLU A 183 -20.82 -25.30 9.73
N HIS A 184 -22.16 -25.25 9.68
CA HIS A 184 -22.90 -24.06 10.07
C HIS A 184 -22.68 -23.71 11.55
N SER A 185 -22.70 -24.71 12.43
CA SER A 185 -22.48 -24.54 13.87
C SER A 185 -21.06 -24.05 14.19
N LEU A 186 -20.08 -24.39 13.34
CA LEU A 186 -18.70 -23.91 13.46
C LEU A 186 -18.51 -22.47 12.98
N LYS A 187 -19.46 -21.88 12.27
CA LYS A 187 -19.35 -20.50 11.78
C LYS A 187 -19.27 -19.48 12.92
N GLN A 188 -20.17 -19.57 13.91
CA GLN A 188 -20.19 -18.63 15.03
C GLN A 188 -18.92 -18.69 15.91
N PRO A 189 -18.39 -19.88 16.29
CA PRO A 189 -17.09 -19.96 16.96
C PRO A 189 -15.93 -19.42 16.13
N LYS A 190 -15.93 -19.67 14.81
CA LYS A 190 -14.90 -19.11 13.90
C LYS A 190 -14.92 -17.58 13.90
N ASP A 191 -16.09 -16.96 13.84
CA ASP A 191 -16.22 -15.51 13.88
C ASP A 191 -15.74 -14.93 15.23
N LYS A 192 -16.04 -15.62 16.34
CA LYS A 192 -15.50 -15.25 17.68
C LYS A 192 -13.98 -15.38 17.76
N LEU A 193 -13.39 -16.40 17.14
CA LEU A 193 -11.93 -16.54 17.05
C LEU A 193 -11.31 -15.42 16.21
N ASN A 194 -11.94 -15.01 15.12
CA ASN A 194 -11.48 -13.91 14.28
C ASN A 194 -11.43 -12.58 15.03
N MET A 195 -12.39 -12.30 15.92
CA MET A 195 -12.35 -11.12 16.82
C MET A 195 -11.10 -11.13 17.72
N GLY A 196 -10.71 -12.30 18.23
CA GLY A 196 -9.46 -12.46 18.98
C GLY A 196 -8.23 -12.11 18.14
N ASN A 197 -8.22 -12.51 16.87
CA ASN A 197 -7.12 -12.21 15.94
C ASN A 197 -7.04 -10.72 15.58
N TYR A 198 -8.17 -10.03 15.39
CA TYR A 198 -8.16 -8.57 15.16
C TYR A 198 -7.53 -7.81 16.33
N THR A 199 -7.85 -8.22 17.56
CA THR A 199 -7.28 -7.60 18.76
C THR A 199 -5.77 -7.81 18.86
N ARG A 200 -5.27 -9.00 18.46
CA ARG A 200 -3.83 -9.28 18.41
C ARG A 200 -3.12 -8.38 17.40
N ASN A 201 -3.68 -8.25 16.20
CA ASN A 201 -3.07 -7.48 15.11
C ASN A 201 -3.17 -5.95 15.31
N PHE A 202 -4.07 -5.48 16.18
CA PHE A 202 -4.26 -4.05 16.44
C PHE A 202 -2.97 -3.32 16.86
N LYS A 203 -2.14 -3.96 17.69
CA LYS A 203 -0.88 -3.34 18.16
C LYS A 203 0.11 -3.14 17.01
N ASP A 204 0.24 -4.12 16.13
CA ASP A 204 1.16 -4.06 14.99
C ASP A 204 0.69 -3.02 13.97
N VAL A 205 -0.60 -3.04 13.61
CA VAL A 205 -1.20 -2.05 12.71
C VAL A 205 -1.06 -0.63 13.28
N LYS A 206 -1.30 -0.45 14.58
CA LYS A 206 -1.11 0.84 15.25
C LYS A 206 0.35 1.31 15.15
N ALA A 207 1.31 0.43 15.39
CA ALA A 207 2.73 0.78 15.31
C ALA A 207 3.13 1.18 13.89
N GLU A 208 2.69 0.44 12.88
CA GLU A 208 2.94 0.74 11.48
C GLU A 208 2.31 2.09 11.06
N LEU A 209 1.05 2.33 11.42
CA LEU A 209 0.37 3.58 11.11
C LEU A 209 1.05 4.79 11.75
N ILE A 210 1.49 4.69 13.00
CA ILE A 210 2.26 5.76 13.67
C ILE A 210 3.57 6.02 12.92
N ASN A 211 4.25 4.97 12.46
CA ASN A 211 5.52 5.11 11.73
C ASN A 211 5.34 5.81 10.39
N THR A 212 4.34 5.38 9.63
CA THR A 212 4.00 5.97 8.34
C THR A 212 3.56 7.42 8.52
N PHE A 213 2.75 7.72 9.54
CA PHE A 213 2.35 9.09 9.88
C PHE A 213 3.56 9.97 10.18
N LEU A 214 4.46 9.54 11.07
CA LEU A 214 5.65 10.31 11.43
C LEU A 214 6.60 10.52 10.25
N MET A 215 6.74 9.52 9.37
CA MET A 215 7.54 9.63 8.15
C MET A 215 6.96 10.67 7.18
N ASN A 216 5.64 10.64 6.97
CA ASN A 216 4.95 11.60 6.11
C ASN A 216 5.03 13.02 6.68
N GLU A 217 4.84 13.19 7.99
CA GLU A 217 4.96 14.50 8.64
C GLU A 217 6.40 15.04 8.59
N GLN A 218 7.41 14.18 8.68
CA GLN A 218 8.80 14.59 8.50
C GLN A 218 9.05 15.11 7.08
N LEU A 219 8.51 14.45 6.05
CA LEU A 219 8.60 14.92 4.65
C LEU A 219 7.81 16.22 4.45
N ASN A 220 6.64 16.34 5.06
CA ASN A 220 5.81 17.55 5.02
C ASN A 220 6.55 18.75 5.63
N LEU A 221 7.18 18.56 6.80
CA LEU A 221 8.01 19.57 7.46
C LEU A 221 9.20 19.98 6.56
N GLN A 222 9.90 19.02 5.95
CA GLN A 222 11.01 19.31 5.05
C GLN A 222 10.56 20.15 3.84
N ARG A 223 9.43 19.77 3.24
CA ARG A 223 8.83 20.51 2.13
C ARG A 223 8.46 21.93 2.56
N HIS A 224 7.82 22.10 3.71
CA HIS A 224 7.45 23.40 4.25
C HIS A 224 8.67 24.31 4.47
N VAL A 225 9.77 23.79 5.03
CA VAL A 225 11.02 24.55 5.21
C VAL A 225 11.66 24.93 3.87
N ALA A 226 11.65 24.03 2.89
CA ALA A 226 12.17 24.30 1.55
C ALA A 226 11.35 25.38 0.82
N GLU A 227 10.01 25.27 0.86
CA GLU A 227 9.09 26.25 0.28
C GLU A 227 9.24 27.63 0.94
N ARG A 228 9.35 27.69 2.27
CA ARG A 228 9.63 28.94 2.99
C ARG A 228 10.95 29.57 2.58
N SER A 229 12.02 28.78 2.52
CA SER A 229 13.34 29.26 2.10
C SER A 229 13.31 29.81 0.68
N GLN A 230 12.65 29.11 -0.24
CA GLN A 230 12.50 29.56 -1.63
C GLN A 230 11.64 30.83 -1.73
N ASN A 231 10.57 30.94 -0.96
CA ASN A 231 9.70 32.11 -0.95
C ASN A 231 10.43 33.34 -0.42
N ILE A 232 11.22 33.20 0.65
CA ILE A 232 12.08 34.28 1.16
C ILE A 232 13.05 34.74 0.07
N LEU A 233 13.75 33.82 -0.59
CA LEU A 233 14.70 34.16 -1.66
C LEU A 233 14.03 34.90 -2.82
N LYS A 234 12.85 34.45 -3.25
CA LYS A 234 12.06 35.13 -4.29
C LYS A 234 11.62 36.53 -3.86
N SER A 235 11.15 36.69 -2.63
CA SER A 235 10.74 38.00 -2.09
C SER A 235 11.92 38.96 -1.96
N VAL A 236 13.09 38.47 -1.53
CA VAL A 236 14.35 39.24 -1.49
C VAL A 236 14.72 39.69 -2.90
N GLN A 237 14.75 38.76 -3.87
CA GLN A 237 15.08 39.08 -5.25
C GLN A 237 14.12 40.12 -5.86
N GLN A 238 12.82 40.00 -5.60
CA GLN A 238 11.83 40.97 -6.05
C GLN A 238 12.06 42.35 -5.43
N ALA A 239 12.36 42.42 -4.12
CA ALA A 239 12.66 43.68 -3.45
C ALA A 239 13.93 44.34 -4.01
N GLU A 240 15.00 43.56 -4.26
CA GLU A 240 16.22 44.04 -4.89
C GLU A 240 15.95 44.57 -6.32
N GLN A 241 15.15 43.87 -7.11
CA GLN A 241 14.76 44.31 -8.44
C GLN A 241 13.97 45.63 -8.40
N ILE A 242 13.06 45.79 -7.45
CA ILE A 242 12.31 47.04 -7.25
C ILE A 242 13.26 48.18 -6.86
N ASN A 243 14.20 47.93 -5.96
CA ASN A 243 15.19 48.93 -5.54
C ASN A 243 16.11 49.34 -6.70
N GLN A 244 16.53 48.38 -7.53
CA GLN A 244 17.30 48.63 -8.75
C GLN A 244 16.50 49.47 -9.76
N ASN A 245 15.24 49.11 -10.02
CA ASN A 245 14.39 49.84 -10.95
C ASN A 245 14.12 51.27 -10.46
N ARG A 246 13.94 51.47 -9.14
CA ARG A 246 13.81 52.80 -8.54
C ARG A 246 15.06 53.65 -8.77
N LEU A 247 16.25 53.09 -8.58
CA LEU A 247 17.51 53.77 -8.85
C LEU A 247 17.64 54.19 -10.33
N LEU A 248 17.26 53.30 -11.26
CA LEU A 248 17.24 53.60 -12.69
C LEU A 248 16.25 54.73 -13.01
N GLN A 249 15.06 54.68 -12.40
CA GLN A 249 14.04 55.71 -12.56
C GLN A 249 14.53 57.07 -12.04
N GLU A 250 15.21 57.12 -10.90
CA GLU A 250 15.82 58.36 -10.37
C GLU A 250 16.84 58.97 -11.35
N ILE A 251 17.66 58.13 -12.02
CA ILE A 251 18.61 58.60 -13.05
C ILE A 251 17.88 59.17 -14.26
N ILE A 252 16.81 58.51 -14.71
CA ILE A 252 16.00 58.94 -15.85
C ILE A 252 15.30 60.27 -15.52
N GLU A 253 14.69 60.39 -14.35
CA GLU A 253 14.02 61.62 -13.89
C GLU A 253 15.02 62.78 -13.72
N ALA A 254 16.23 62.51 -13.22
CA ALA A 254 17.28 63.52 -13.14
C ALA A 254 17.73 64.00 -14.52
N ALA A 255 17.85 63.09 -15.50
CA ALA A 255 18.15 63.45 -16.89
C ALA A 255 17.04 64.29 -17.52
N GLN A 256 15.76 63.96 -17.27
CA GLN A 256 14.61 64.74 -17.72
C GLN A 256 14.58 66.14 -17.10
N LYS A 257 14.75 66.26 -15.78
CA LYS A 257 14.80 67.57 -15.10
C LYS A 257 15.98 68.43 -15.56
N SER A 258 17.14 67.81 -15.79
CA SER A 258 18.32 68.49 -16.36
C SER A 258 18.01 69.05 -17.74
N LEU A 259 17.36 68.26 -18.60
CA LEU A 259 16.93 68.69 -19.94
C LEU A 259 15.95 69.87 -19.86
N GLU A 260 14.91 69.77 -19.03
CA GLU A 260 13.92 70.85 -18.83
C GLU A 260 14.55 72.14 -18.31
N THR A 261 15.51 72.03 -17.38
CA THR A 261 16.20 73.19 -16.80
C THR A 261 17.08 73.87 -17.86
N ASN A 262 17.87 73.09 -18.60
CA ASN A 262 18.75 73.61 -19.64
C ASN A 262 17.98 74.22 -20.83
N LEU A 263 16.83 73.64 -21.19
CA LEU A 263 15.94 74.21 -22.20
C LEU A 263 15.38 75.58 -21.76
N LYS A 264 15.18 75.81 -20.47
CA LYS A 264 14.71 77.11 -19.94
C LYS A 264 15.85 78.14 -19.82
N SER A 265 17.05 77.73 -19.42
CA SER A 265 18.16 78.65 -19.13
C SER A 265 19.06 78.96 -20.33
N ASN A 266 19.29 78.00 -21.22
CA ASN A 266 20.27 78.09 -22.33
C ASN A 266 19.61 77.97 -23.71
N LEU A 267 18.32 78.30 -23.80
CA LEU A 267 17.49 78.20 -25.01
C LEU A 267 18.15 78.78 -26.28
N PRO A 268 18.80 79.96 -26.26
CA PRO A 268 19.34 80.58 -27.48
C PRO A 268 20.52 79.79 -28.08
N GLU A 269 21.37 79.20 -27.24
CA GLU A 269 22.53 78.42 -27.69
C GLU A 269 22.09 77.06 -28.23
N ILE A 270 21.12 76.43 -27.57
CA ILE A 270 20.52 75.16 -28.00
C ILE A 270 19.81 75.36 -29.35
N GLN A 271 19.03 76.42 -29.52
CA GLN A 271 18.37 76.74 -30.79
C GLN A 271 19.38 76.99 -31.92
N LYS A 272 20.50 77.67 -31.63
CA LYS A 272 21.56 77.93 -32.62
C LYS A 272 22.27 76.64 -33.04
N ALA A 273 22.51 75.72 -32.11
CA ALA A 273 23.11 74.41 -32.39
C ALA A 273 22.14 73.49 -33.13
N LEU A 274 20.85 73.46 -32.75
CA LEU A 274 19.79 72.75 -33.47
C LEU A 274 19.63 73.29 -34.90
N PHE A 275 19.69 74.61 -35.09
CA PHE A 275 19.62 75.24 -36.41
C PHE A 275 20.81 74.84 -37.30
N LYS A 276 22.04 74.80 -36.75
CA LYS A 276 23.22 74.28 -37.46
C LYS A 276 23.07 72.80 -37.83
N SER A 277 22.52 71.98 -36.92
CA SER A 277 22.25 70.56 -37.20
C SER A 277 21.19 70.40 -38.31
N ALA A 278 20.14 71.22 -38.31
CA ALA A 278 19.11 71.23 -39.34
C ALA A 278 19.65 71.67 -40.71
N LEU A 279 20.51 72.70 -40.75
CA LEU A 279 21.19 73.13 -41.97
C LEU A 279 22.09 72.03 -42.56
N LYS A 280 22.79 71.28 -41.70
CA LYS A 280 23.60 70.13 -42.12
C LYS A 280 22.75 69.01 -42.72
N GLY A 281 21.60 68.71 -42.12
CA GLY A 281 20.64 67.74 -42.65
C GLY A 281 20.04 68.15 -43.99
N LEU A 282 19.72 69.44 -44.17
CA LEU A 282 19.27 70.00 -45.45
C LEU A 282 20.35 69.90 -46.54
N ALA A 283 21.60 70.20 -46.20
CA ALA A 283 22.73 70.12 -47.14
C ALA A 283 23.06 68.68 -47.59
N GLN A 284 22.77 67.68 -46.75
CA GLN A 284 23.06 66.26 -47.01
C GLN A 284 21.84 65.49 -47.57
N GLY A 285 20.68 66.14 -47.70
CA GLY A 285 19.44 65.53 -48.22
C GLY A 285 18.75 64.52 -47.28
N LYS A 286 19.30 64.30 -46.07
CA LYS A 286 18.74 63.44 -45.03
C LYS A 286 19.07 64.01 -43.66
N MET A 287 18.06 64.13 -42.79
CA MET A 287 18.26 64.61 -41.42
C MET A 287 18.88 63.52 -40.54
N THR A 288 20.11 63.74 -40.08
CA THR A 288 20.77 62.91 -39.05
C THR A 288 21.03 63.76 -37.80
N TYR A 289 20.66 63.25 -36.63
CA TYR A 289 20.77 63.98 -35.34
C TYR A 289 22.13 63.77 -34.66
N GLU A 290 23.18 63.47 -35.42
CA GLU A 290 24.50 63.17 -34.87
C GLU A 290 25.15 64.35 -34.13
N SER A 291 24.73 65.58 -34.43
CA SER A 291 25.21 66.82 -33.80
C SER A 291 24.13 67.48 -32.93
N ASP A 292 23.15 66.70 -32.46
CA ASP A 292 22.09 67.19 -31.58
C ASP A 292 22.64 67.48 -30.16
N PRO A 293 22.63 68.75 -29.71
CA PRO A 293 23.12 69.11 -28.39
C PRO A 293 22.31 68.46 -27.25
N LEU A 294 21.05 68.07 -27.50
CA LEU A 294 20.19 67.46 -26.48
C LEU A 294 20.67 66.06 -26.09
N ILE A 295 21.16 65.28 -27.06
CA ILE A 295 21.70 63.93 -26.82
C ILE A 295 22.97 64.03 -25.97
N GLU A 296 23.88 64.95 -26.31
CA GLU A 296 25.11 65.16 -25.54
C GLU A 296 24.83 65.61 -24.10
N MET A 297 23.83 66.47 -23.90
CA MET A 297 23.40 66.92 -22.57
C MET A 297 22.83 65.79 -21.70
N ILE A 298 21.98 64.94 -22.28
CA ILE A 298 21.42 63.76 -21.59
C ILE A 298 22.55 62.78 -21.26
N LEU A 299 23.43 62.48 -22.22
CA LEU A 299 24.56 61.58 -22.02
C LEU A 299 25.53 62.10 -20.97
N LYS A 300 25.77 63.41 -20.90
CA LYS A 300 26.60 64.05 -19.87
C LYS A 300 25.98 63.85 -18.48
N THR A 301 24.69 64.13 -18.34
CA THR A 301 23.97 63.96 -17.06
C THR A 301 23.94 62.50 -16.59
N ILE A 302 23.73 61.56 -17.52
CA ILE A 302 23.78 60.12 -17.23
C ILE A 302 25.21 59.71 -16.84
N LYS A 303 26.25 60.14 -17.57
CA LYS A 303 27.65 59.84 -17.24
C LYS A 303 28.07 60.39 -15.89
N GLU A 304 27.57 61.57 -15.51
CA GLU A 304 27.80 62.17 -14.19
C GLU A 304 27.13 61.37 -13.06
N HIS A 305 25.92 60.85 -13.27
CA HIS A 305 25.28 59.98 -12.28
C HIS A 305 25.89 58.57 -12.22
N VAL A 306 26.28 58.01 -13.37
CA VAL A 306 26.98 56.72 -13.44
C VAL A 306 28.35 56.81 -12.77
N SER A 307 29.11 57.89 -12.99
CA SER A 307 30.42 58.07 -12.35
C SER A 307 30.29 58.26 -10.83
N LYS A 308 29.26 58.98 -10.36
CA LYS A 308 28.92 59.06 -8.92
C LYS A 308 28.69 57.67 -8.30
N ILE A 309 27.99 56.78 -9.01
CA ILE A 309 27.73 55.42 -8.54
C ILE A 309 29.00 54.55 -8.63
N GLN A 310 29.78 54.65 -9.71
CA GLN A 310 31.03 53.89 -9.90
C GLN A 310 32.13 54.27 -8.91
N ASN A 311 32.14 55.51 -8.42
CA ASN A 311 33.09 56.00 -7.43
C ASN A 311 32.74 55.57 -5.99
N LEU A 312 31.55 55.00 -5.75
CA LEU A 312 31.19 54.41 -4.46
C LEU A 312 31.94 53.09 -4.26
N SER A 313 32.23 52.75 -3.00
CA SER A 313 32.80 51.45 -2.68
C SER A 313 31.82 50.30 -3.04
N PRO A 314 32.32 49.09 -3.32
CA PRO A 314 31.44 47.93 -3.60
C PRO A 314 30.41 47.66 -2.49
N ALA A 315 30.72 48.01 -1.24
CA ALA A 315 29.80 47.89 -0.11
C ALA A 315 28.65 48.92 -0.17
N GLU A 316 28.94 50.14 -0.61
CA GLU A 316 27.94 51.21 -0.76
C GLU A 316 27.08 51.01 -2.01
N GLN A 317 27.66 50.51 -3.11
CA GLN A 317 26.89 50.10 -4.29
C GLN A 317 25.90 48.97 -3.95
N LYS A 318 26.33 47.98 -3.16
CA LYS A 318 25.45 46.90 -2.68
C LYS A 318 24.36 47.43 -1.74
N LYS A 319 24.64 48.48 -0.97
CA LYS A 319 23.67 49.12 -0.08
C LYS A 319 22.53 49.82 -0.83
N LEU A 320 22.79 50.34 -2.04
CA LEU A 320 21.77 50.99 -2.87
C LEU A 320 20.69 50.03 -3.40
N ILE A 321 21.06 48.77 -3.63
CA ILE A 321 20.14 47.71 -4.08
C ILE A 321 19.66 46.82 -2.94
N SER A 322 20.30 46.91 -1.75
CA SER A 322 19.93 46.13 -0.57
C SER A 322 18.53 46.49 -0.05
N LEU A 323 17.96 45.56 0.72
CA LEU A 323 16.63 45.73 1.29
C LEU A 323 16.60 46.87 2.31
N SER A 324 15.53 47.66 2.27
CA SER A 324 15.22 48.60 3.34
C SER A 324 14.83 47.86 4.62
N LYS A 325 14.89 48.55 5.77
CA LYS A 325 14.45 47.99 7.06
C LYS A 325 12.99 47.53 7.01
N ASP A 326 12.13 48.28 6.32
CA ASP A 326 10.70 47.95 6.20
C ASP A 326 10.47 46.73 5.29
N GLN A 327 11.23 46.62 4.19
CA GLN A 327 11.19 45.44 3.31
C GLN A 327 11.65 44.18 4.05
N LEU A 328 12.71 44.30 4.86
CA LEU A 328 13.19 43.19 5.69
C LEU A 328 12.17 42.79 6.76
N ALA A 329 11.57 43.76 7.44
CA ALA A 329 10.53 43.52 8.45
C ALA A 329 9.29 42.84 7.84
N ALA A 330 8.88 43.23 6.64
CA ALA A 330 7.78 42.60 5.92
C ALA A 330 8.07 41.12 5.58
N ILE A 331 9.28 40.82 5.11
CA ILE A 331 9.69 39.44 4.81
C ILE A 331 9.74 38.59 6.09
N GLN A 332 10.27 39.14 7.20
CA GLN A 332 10.30 38.46 8.49
C GLN A 332 8.88 38.21 9.03
N ALA A 333 7.97 39.17 8.90
CA ALA A 333 6.57 39.01 9.31
C ALA A 333 5.88 37.91 8.51
N ASN A 334 6.09 37.84 7.20
CA ASN A 334 5.55 36.78 6.34
C ASN A 334 6.11 35.40 6.70
N ASP A 335 7.41 35.30 7.00
CA ASP A 335 8.02 34.05 7.43
C ASP A 335 7.52 33.59 8.81
N LYS A 336 7.33 34.53 9.75
CA LYS A 336 6.72 34.26 11.06
C LYS A 336 5.29 33.78 10.90
N LYS A 337 4.49 34.43 10.05
CA LYS A 337 3.12 34.02 9.75
C LYS A 337 3.07 32.62 9.15
N ALA A 338 3.92 32.31 8.17
CA ALA A 338 3.99 30.98 7.56
C ALA A 338 4.34 29.88 8.58
N LYS A 339 5.18 30.19 9.57
CA LYS A 339 5.47 29.29 10.70
C LYS A 339 4.25 29.06 11.58
N GLU A 340 3.57 30.14 11.97
CA GLU A 340 2.38 30.07 12.84
C GLU A 340 1.23 29.33 12.16
N ASP A 341 0.98 29.61 10.87
CA ASP A 341 -0.03 28.93 10.07
C ASP A 341 0.24 27.43 9.99
N PHE A 342 1.50 27.00 9.85
CA PHE A 342 1.87 25.58 9.83
C PHE A 342 1.67 24.90 11.19
N LEU A 343 2.05 25.55 12.30
CA LEU A 343 1.92 24.98 13.65
C LEU A 343 0.47 24.95 14.15
N ARG A 344 -0.35 25.92 13.74
CA ARG A 344 -1.77 26.01 14.10
C ARG A 344 -2.68 25.24 13.15
N ALA A 345 -2.14 24.66 12.07
CA ALA A 345 -2.92 23.83 11.17
C ALA A 345 -3.43 22.57 11.89
N GLU A 346 -4.71 22.58 12.24
CA GLU A 346 -5.36 21.44 12.89
C GLU A 346 -5.58 20.28 11.91
N PRO A 347 -5.49 19.02 12.37
CA PRO A 347 -5.81 17.87 11.55
C PRO A 347 -7.31 17.86 11.20
N LYS A 348 -7.61 17.57 9.92
CA LYS A 348 -8.99 17.44 9.41
C LYS A 348 -9.56 16.07 9.79
N ILE A 349 -10.04 15.96 11.03
CA ILE A 349 -10.74 14.77 11.54
C ILE A 349 -12.26 14.99 11.54
N ASP A 350 -13.01 13.88 11.48
CA ASP A 350 -14.47 13.90 11.56
C ASP A 350 -14.95 14.59 12.85
N GLN A 351 -16.04 15.35 12.76
CA GLN A 351 -16.61 16.12 13.87
C GLN A 351 -17.06 15.23 15.02
N THR A 352 -17.53 14.02 14.73
CA THR A 352 -17.95 13.05 15.75
C THR A 352 -16.80 12.64 16.67
N LEU A 353 -15.58 12.54 16.13
CA LEU A 353 -14.37 12.17 16.85
C LEU A 353 -13.80 13.31 17.71
N LYS A 354 -14.14 14.56 17.39
CA LYS A 354 -13.73 15.73 18.20
C LYS A 354 -14.43 15.81 19.55
N ASN A 355 -15.51 15.05 19.73
CA ASN A 355 -16.29 15.03 20.97
C ASN A 355 -15.64 14.21 22.09
N TYR A 356 -14.67 13.35 21.77
CA TYR A 356 -13.93 12.59 22.78
C TYR A 356 -13.05 13.53 23.62
N GLU A 357 -13.13 13.43 24.95
CA GLU A 357 -12.42 14.33 25.87
C GLU A 357 -10.92 14.42 25.61
N ASN A 358 -10.28 13.29 25.33
CA ASN A 358 -8.85 13.23 25.04
C ASN A 358 -8.49 14.01 23.76
N VAL A 359 -9.29 13.87 22.71
CA VAL A 359 -9.10 14.58 21.44
C VAL A 359 -9.35 16.07 21.67
N LYS A 360 -10.44 16.43 22.34
CA LYS A 360 -10.77 17.82 22.67
C LYS A 360 -9.67 18.51 23.46
N ARG A 361 -9.07 17.81 24.44
CA ARG A 361 -7.92 18.33 25.21
C ARG A 361 -6.71 18.57 24.32
N GLN A 362 -6.38 17.62 23.44
CA GLN A 362 -5.25 17.76 22.50
C GLN A 362 -5.47 18.88 21.48
N MET A 363 -6.70 19.06 20.99
CA MET A 363 -7.05 20.16 20.10
C MET A 363 -6.99 21.51 20.81
N ALA A 364 -7.44 21.60 22.06
CA ALA A 364 -7.39 22.84 22.84
C ALA A 364 -5.95 23.32 23.11
N SER A 365 -4.99 22.40 23.24
CA SER A 365 -3.56 22.70 23.36
C SER A 365 -2.81 22.75 22.02
N TRP A 366 -3.50 22.70 20.87
CA TRP A 366 -2.84 22.62 19.57
C TRP A 366 -2.26 23.97 19.15
N GLY A 367 -0.97 23.99 18.82
CA GLY A 367 -0.29 25.21 18.35
C GLY A 367 -0.16 26.33 19.40
N GLN A 368 -0.41 26.02 20.68
CA GLN A 368 0.00 26.81 21.85
C GLN A 368 1.38 26.33 22.31
#